data_AF-H9ZVE5-F1
#
_entry.id   AF-H9ZVE5-F1
#
_cell.length_a   1.000
_cell.length_b   1.000
_cell.length_c   1.000
_cell.angle_alpha   90.00
_cell.angle_beta   90.00
_cell.angle_gamma   90.00
#
_symmetry.space_group_name_H-M   'P 1'
#
loop_
_entity.id
_entity.type
_entity.pdbx_description
1 polymer ?
#
loop_
_entity_poly.entity_id
_entity_poly.type
_entity_poly.pdbx_seq_one_letter_code
_entity_poly.pdbx_strand_id
1 'polypeptide(L)'
;MDLLAPWREGPYTLQEALERYGEALVGEALRQRVLKPVMTRLGPVLVPAARGRALLGLTRYYTPRAGALEMALLVRRQAEAMEREGWRVLRREGSRAVLEKDGERVLVVGNRGPVGRRPRPQDDLEATASRVVVLVPEGAKRSRIEVKEVRIGSG
;
A
#
# COMPACT_ATOMS: atom_id res chain seq x y z
N MET A 1 1.23 -19.83 -13.69
CA MET A 1 0.40 -19.02 -12.77
C MET A 1 1.31 -18.38 -11.74
N ASP A 2 1.37 -17.06 -11.65
CA ASP A 2 2.22 -16.37 -10.66
C ASP A 2 1.50 -16.26 -9.31
N LEU A 3 1.84 -17.16 -8.37
CA LEU A 3 1.27 -17.20 -7.03
C LEU A 3 1.66 -15.99 -6.15
N LEU A 4 2.60 -15.16 -6.61
CA LEU A 4 3.05 -13.94 -5.93
C LEU A 4 2.46 -12.66 -6.52
N ALA A 5 1.63 -12.75 -7.57
CA ALA A 5 1.00 -11.57 -8.19
C ALA A 5 0.27 -10.68 -7.14
N PRO A 6 -0.53 -11.23 -6.19
CA PRO A 6 -1.17 -10.44 -5.13
C PRO A 6 -0.19 -9.81 -4.11
N TRP A 7 1.12 -10.03 -4.22
CA TRP A 7 2.11 -9.31 -3.42
C TRP A 7 2.94 -8.35 -4.26
N ARG A 8 3.34 -8.77 -5.48
CA ARG A 8 4.17 -7.95 -6.39
C ARG A 8 3.45 -6.68 -6.83
N GLU A 9 2.15 -6.75 -7.04
CA GLU A 9 1.34 -5.59 -7.43
C GLU A 9 0.93 -4.72 -6.21
N GLY A 10 1.42 -5.05 -5.03
CA GLY A 10 1.18 -4.34 -3.77
C GLY A 10 0.35 -5.18 -2.80
N PRO A 11 0.34 -4.84 -1.50
CA PRO A 11 -0.46 -5.62 -0.57
C PRO A 11 -1.94 -5.48 -0.91
N TYR A 12 -2.63 -6.61 -1.05
CA TYR A 12 -4.08 -6.69 -1.15
C TYR A 12 -4.64 -7.33 0.12
N THR A 13 -5.86 -6.94 0.49
CA THR A 13 -6.64 -7.77 1.41
C THR A 13 -6.96 -9.11 0.75
N LEU A 14 -7.26 -10.12 1.56
CA LEU A 14 -7.72 -11.42 1.05
C LEU A 14 -8.93 -11.23 0.11
N GLN A 15 -9.88 -10.39 0.50
CA GLN A 15 -11.06 -10.10 -0.30
C GLN A 15 -10.69 -9.44 -1.65
N GLU A 16 -9.88 -8.38 -1.64
CA GLU A 16 -9.48 -7.71 -2.89
C GLU A 16 -8.68 -8.65 -3.81
N ALA A 17 -7.85 -9.52 -3.23
CA ALA A 17 -7.10 -10.50 -4.00
C ALA A 17 -8.04 -11.53 -4.64
N LEU A 18 -9.07 -11.99 -3.91
CA LEU A 18 -10.08 -12.90 -4.46
C LEU A 18 -10.87 -12.25 -5.59
N GLU A 19 -11.28 -10.99 -5.42
CA GLU A 19 -12.01 -10.22 -6.43
C GLU A 19 -11.17 -9.99 -7.69
N ARG A 20 -9.86 -9.74 -7.55
CA ARG A 20 -8.98 -9.40 -8.68
C ARG A 20 -8.37 -10.62 -9.39
N TYR A 21 -7.93 -11.63 -8.64
CA TYR A 21 -7.18 -12.77 -9.20
C TYR A 21 -7.97 -14.09 -9.19
N GLY A 22 -9.13 -14.11 -8.55
CA GLY A 22 -9.99 -15.28 -8.44
C GLY A 22 -9.56 -16.29 -7.37
N GLU A 23 -10.52 -17.10 -6.94
CA GLU A 23 -10.33 -18.11 -5.89
C GLU A 23 -9.30 -19.17 -6.27
N ALA A 24 -9.23 -19.57 -7.55
CA ALA A 24 -8.28 -20.57 -8.02
C ALA A 24 -6.82 -20.15 -7.73
N LEU A 25 -6.45 -18.91 -8.05
CA LEU A 25 -5.08 -18.42 -7.85
C LEU A 25 -4.78 -18.18 -6.37
N VAL A 26 -5.68 -17.47 -5.68
CA VAL A 26 -5.47 -17.10 -4.27
C VAL A 26 -5.50 -18.34 -3.37
N GLY A 27 -6.44 -19.25 -3.61
CA GLY A 27 -6.55 -20.52 -2.89
C GLY A 27 -5.31 -21.40 -3.07
N GLU A 28 -4.77 -21.48 -4.29
CA GLU A 28 -3.50 -22.18 -4.55
C GLU A 28 -2.33 -21.53 -3.79
N ALA A 29 -2.22 -20.20 -3.83
CA ALA A 29 -1.15 -19.46 -3.16
C ALA A 29 -1.16 -19.67 -1.63
N LEU A 30 -2.36 -19.74 -1.03
CA LEU A 30 -2.56 -20.05 0.39
C LEU A 30 -2.23 -21.52 0.70
N ARG A 31 -2.76 -22.46 -0.09
CA ARG A 31 -2.55 -23.91 0.10
C ARG A 31 -1.08 -24.29 0.01
N GLN A 32 -0.37 -23.72 -0.97
CA GLN A 32 1.07 -23.93 -1.15
C GLN A 32 1.95 -23.13 -0.18
N ARG A 33 1.35 -22.35 0.73
CA ARG A 33 2.04 -21.47 1.68
C ARG A 33 3.03 -20.53 0.99
N VAL A 34 2.65 -20.04 -0.19
CA VAL A 34 3.35 -18.96 -0.88
C VAL A 34 2.95 -17.63 -0.28
N LEU A 35 1.65 -17.45 -0.04
CA LEU A 35 1.08 -16.32 0.69
C LEU A 35 0.47 -16.79 2.02
N LYS A 36 0.37 -15.87 2.98
CA LYS A 36 -0.40 -16.05 4.22
C LYS A 36 -1.15 -14.77 4.56
N PRO A 37 -2.29 -14.85 5.24
CA PRO A 37 -2.96 -13.67 5.76
C PRO A 37 -2.25 -13.13 7.01
N VAL A 38 -2.21 -11.81 7.14
CA VAL A 38 -1.88 -11.08 8.36
C VAL A 38 -3.05 -10.18 8.71
N MET A 39 -3.59 -10.32 9.92
CA MET A 39 -4.74 -9.54 10.35
C MET A 39 -4.39 -8.06 10.48
N THR A 40 -5.22 -7.21 9.89
CA THR A 40 -5.16 -5.74 10.01
C THR A 40 -6.56 -5.21 10.28
N ARG A 41 -6.67 -3.92 10.61
CA ARG A 41 -7.97 -3.25 10.76
C ARG A 41 -8.72 -3.07 9.43
N LEU A 42 -8.05 -3.26 8.29
CA LEU A 42 -8.65 -3.21 6.96
C LEU A 42 -9.01 -4.61 6.42
N GLY A 43 -8.95 -5.64 7.28
CA GLY A 43 -9.10 -7.04 6.92
C GLY A 43 -7.76 -7.78 6.86
N PRO A 44 -7.78 -9.11 6.62
CA PRO A 44 -6.56 -9.90 6.46
C PRO A 44 -5.82 -9.47 5.18
N VAL A 45 -4.55 -9.10 5.28
CA VAL A 45 -3.69 -8.73 4.13
C VAL A 45 -2.80 -9.89 3.76
N LEU A 46 -2.71 -10.20 2.46
CA LEU A 46 -1.83 -11.25 1.96
C LEU A 46 -0.38 -10.77 1.96
N VAL A 47 0.50 -11.58 2.56
CA VAL A 47 1.94 -11.34 2.58
C VAL A 47 2.70 -12.63 2.22
N PRO A 48 3.95 -12.53 1.76
CA PRO A 48 4.77 -13.70 1.49
C PRO A 48 4.99 -14.54 2.76
N ALA A 49 4.55 -15.79 2.69
CA ALA A 49 4.92 -16.82 3.65
C ALA A 49 6.37 -17.28 3.41
N ALA A 50 6.87 -18.26 4.18
CA ALA A 50 8.27 -18.68 4.09
C ALA A 50 8.68 -19.08 2.67
N ARG A 51 7.86 -19.87 1.98
CA ARG A 51 8.10 -20.27 0.59
C ARG A 51 8.02 -19.08 -0.37
N GLY A 52 7.03 -18.20 -0.21
CA GLY A 52 6.93 -17.00 -1.03
C GLY A 52 8.11 -16.05 -0.89
N ARG A 53 8.65 -15.88 0.33
CA ARG A 53 9.86 -15.09 0.56
C ARG A 53 11.09 -15.68 -0.15
N ALA A 54 11.26 -17.00 -0.09
CA ALA A 54 12.33 -17.68 -0.81
C ALA A 54 12.23 -17.45 -2.33
N LEU A 55 11.01 -17.56 -2.90
CA LEU A 55 10.75 -17.26 -4.31
C LEU A 55 11.00 -15.80 -4.71
N LEU A 56 10.92 -14.88 -3.75
CA LEU A 56 11.26 -13.46 -3.94
C LEU A 56 12.75 -13.16 -3.73
N GLY A 57 13.59 -14.15 -3.40
CA GLY A 57 14.99 -13.94 -3.04
C GLY A 57 15.18 -13.17 -1.73
N LEU A 58 14.15 -13.11 -0.87
CA LEU A 58 14.20 -12.38 0.39
C LEU A 58 14.86 -13.25 1.46
N THR A 59 16.04 -12.84 1.90
CA THR A 59 16.85 -13.53 2.92
C THR A 59 16.36 -13.28 4.35
N ARG A 60 15.49 -12.29 4.56
CA ARG A 60 14.97 -11.92 5.89
C ARG A 60 13.62 -12.60 6.17
N TYR A 61 13.48 -13.17 7.36
CA TYR A 61 12.25 -13.82 7.84
C TYR A 61 11.15 -12.85 8.30
N TYR A 62 11.37 -11.54 8.18
CA TYR A 62 10.48 -10.54 8.75
C TYR A 62 9.12 -10.51 8.04
N THR A 63 8.06 -10.70 8.81
CA THR A 63 6.68 -10.43 8.37
C THR A 63 6.37 -8.97 8.66
N PRO A 64 5.91 -8.16 7.68
CA PRO A 64 5.54 -6.78 7.92
C PRO A 64 4.54 -6.62 9.06
N ARG A 65 4.72 -5.60 9.91
CA ARG A 65 3.74 -5.24 10.95
C ARG A 65 2.41 -4.81 10.31
N ALA A 66 1.29 -5.18 10.95
CA ALA A 66 -0.06 -4.82 10.51
C ALA A 66 -0.21 -3.33 10.19
N GLY A 67 0.36 -2.45 11.01
CA GLY A 67 0.31 -1.01 10.77
C GLY A 67 1.00 -0.53 9.49
N ALA A 68 2.12 -1.16 9.11
CA ALA A 68 2.81 -0.84 7.87
C ALA A 68 1.99 -1.35 6.66
N LEU A 69 1.37 -2.53 6.79
CA LEU A 69 0.48 -3.09 5.77
C LEU A 69 -0.74 -2.20 5.53
N GLU A 70 -1.37 -1.70 6.59
CA GLU A 70 -2.51 -0.77 6.47
C GLU A 70 -2.13 0.47 5.66
N MET A 71 -0.99 1.11 5.99
CA MET A 71 -0.57 2.32 5.28
C MET A 71 -0.21 2.04 3.82
N ALA A 72 0.47 0.93 3.55
CA ALA A 72 0.78 0.52 2.19
C ALA A 72 -0.47 0.21 1.36
N LEU A 73 -1.48 -0.43 1.97
CA LEU A 73 -2.76 -0.71 1.35
C LEU A 73 -3.51 0.58 1.00
N LEU A 74 -3.56 1.55 1.92
CA LEU A 74 -4.20 2.85 1.66
C LEU A 74 -3.53 3.60 0.51
N VAL A 75 -2.20 3.59 0.48
CA VAL A 75 -1.42 4.25 -0.58
C VAL A 75 -1.65 3.57 -1.92
N ARG A 76 -1.70 2.22 -1.97
CA ARG A 76 -2.08 1.49 -3.20
C ARG A 76 -3.47 1.92 -3.67
N ARG A 77 -4.48 1.86 -2.80
CA ARG A 77 -5.88 2.24 -3.15
C ARG A 77 -5.97 3.66 -3.69
N GLN A 78 -5.28 4.60 -3.04
CA GLN A 78 -5.26 5.99 -3.48
C GLN A 78 -4.52 6.16 -4.81
N ALA A 79 -3.39 5.48 -5.00
CA ALA A 79 -2.66 5.50 -6.26
C ALA A 79 -3.52 4.95 -7.40
N GLU A 80 -4.18 3.81 -7.22
CA GLU A 80 -5.09 3.22 -8.23
C GLU A 80 -6.31 4.12 -8.54
N ALA A 81 -6.80 4.87 -7.55
CA ALA A 81 -7.87 5.84 -7.77
C ALA A 81 -7.37 7.02 -8.61
N MET A 82 -6.18 7.53 -8.31
CA MET A 82 -5.55 8.59 -9.09
C MET A 82 -5.18 8.11 -10.50
N GLU A 83 -4.73 6.88 -10.68
CA GLU A 83 -4.47 6.30 -12.01
C GLU A 83 -5.74 6.30 -12.87
N ARG A 84 -6.89 5.97 -12.28
CA ARG A 84 -8.20 6.09 -12.96
C ARG A 84 -8.57 7.53 -13.33
N GLU A 85 -8.02 8.53 -12.63
CA GLU A 85 -8.16 9.96 -12.94
C GLU A 85 -7.10 10.47 -13.93
N GLY A 86 -6.28 9.58 -14.49
CA GLY A 86 -5.25 9.89 -15.48
C GLY A 86 -3.88 10.27 -14.90
N TRP A 87 -3.64 10.03 -13.61
CA TRP A 87 -2.29 10.16 -13.05
C TRP A 87 -1.42 8.97 -13.42
N ARG A 88 -0.12 9.20 -13.63
CA ARG A 88 0.87 8.14 -13.84
C ARG A 88 1.64 7.88 -12.56
N VAL A 89 1.69 6.63 -12.09
CA VAL A 89 2.56 6.24 -10.97
C VAL A 89 4.01 6.19 -11.45
N LEU A 90 4.87 7.06 -10.89
CA LEU A 90 6.30 7.04 -11.16
C LEU A 90 7.04 6.06 -10.24
N ARG A 91 6.59 5.99 -8.98
CA ARG A 91 7.11 5.06 -7.97
C ARG A 91 6.06 4.76 -6.93
N ARG A 92 6.01 3.52 -6.46
CA ARG A 92 5.23 3.12 -5.29
C ARG A 92 6.01 2.10 -4.49
N GLU A 93 6.25 2.41 -3.22
CA GLU A 93 6.97 1.53 -2.31
C GLU A 93 6.40 1.65 -0.90
N GLY A 94 5.91 0.53 -0.37
CA GLY A 94 5.31 0.48 0.95
C GLY A 94 4.21 1.54 1.12
N SER A 95 4.38 2.41 2.12
CA SER A 95 3.44 3.47 2.47
C SER A 95 3.70 4.80 1.74
N ARG A 96 4.35 4.79 0.57
CA ARG A 96 4.66 6.00 -0.20
C ARG A 96 4.47 5.76 -1.70
N ALA A 97 3.96 6.77 -2.39
CA ALA A 97 3.88 6.77 -3.85
C ALA A 97 4.09 8.17 -4.41
N VAL A 98 4.77 8.26 -5.55
CA VAL A 98 4.89 9.49 -6.33
C VAL A 98 4.13 9.29 -7.63
N LEU A 99 3.22 10.22 -7.91
CA LEU A 99 2.41 10.25 -9.11
C LEU A 99 2.63 11.56 -9.87
N GLU A 100 2.45 11.53 -11.18
CA GLU A 100 2.61 12.68 -12.07
C GLU A 100 1.41 12.82 -13.01
N LYS A 101 0.96 14.05 -13.23
CA LYS A 101 -0.05 14.41 -14.23
C LYS A 101 0.19 15.84 -14.69
N ASP A 102 0.22 16.07 -16.00
CA ASP A 102 0.34 17.40 -16.61
C ASP A 102 1.52 18.24 -16.05
N GLY A 103 2.65 17.58 -15.75
CA GLY A 103 3.84 18.20 -15.16
C GLY A 103 3.77 18.45 -13.64
N GLU A 104 2.63 18.21 -13.00
CA GLU A 104 2.47 18.24 -11.55
C GLU A 104 2.88 16.89 -10.93
N ARG A 105 3.65 16.92 -9.84
CA ARG A 105 3.99 15.74 -9.06
C ARG A 105 3.36 15.77 -7.67
N VAL A 106 2.74 14.65 -7.31
CA VAL A 106 2.10 14.44 -6.02
C VAL A 106 2.79 13.30 -5.28
N LEU A 107 3.16 13.57 -4.04
CA LEU A 107 3.60 12.56 -3.09
C LEU A 107 2.42 12.12 -2.21
N VAL A 108 2.04 10.85 -2.28
CA VAL A 108 1.04 10.23 -1.40
C VAL A 108 1.76 9.47 -0.30
N VAL A 109 1.43 9.75 0.96
CA VAL A 109 2.07 9.12 2.13
C VAL A 109 1.02 8.59 3.10
N GLY A 110 1.12 7.32 3.45
CA GLY A 110 0.36 6.76 4.59
C GLY A 110 1.04 7.11 5.91
N ASN A 111 0.28 7.67 6.85
CA ASN A 111 0.77 8.05 8.18
C ASN A 111 -0.19 7.58 9.29
N ARG A 112 0.36 6.97 10.35
CA ARG A 112 -0.41 6.54 11.54
C ARG A 112 -0.35 7.54 12.69
N GLY A 113 0.53 8.54 12.62
CA GLY A 113 0.76 9.51 13.68
C GLY A 113 0.10 10.87 13.42
N PRO A 114 0.26 11.82 14.36
CA PRO A 114 -0.24 13.17 14.20
C PRO A 114 0.41 13.85 12.98
N VAL A 115 -0.38 14.67 12.28
CA VAL A 115 0.05 15.37 11.07
C VAL A 115 0.16 16.86 11.34
N GLY A 116 1.37 17.30 11.68
CA GLY A 116 1.67 18.72 11.94
C GLY A 116 2.63 19.36 10.94
N ARG A 117 3.32 18.55 10.13
CA ARG A 117 4.36 19.02 9.21
C ARG A 117 4.36 18.16 7.95
N ARG A 118 4.81 18.76 6.84
CA ARG A 118 5.08 18.06 5.59
C ARG A 118 6.06 16.91 5.84
N PRO A 119 5.75 15.67 5.45
CA PRO A 119 6.69 14.56 5.51
C PRO A 119 8.01 14.92 4.81
N ARG A 120 9.13 14.52 5.41
CA ARG A 120 10.43 14.67 4.74
C ARG A 120 10.48 13.75 3.51
N PRO A 121 11.00 14.22 2.36
CA PRO A 121 11.27 13.35 1.22
C PRO A 121 12.36 12.35 1.59
N GLN A 122 12.27 11.13 1.05
CA GLN A 122 13.26 10.08 1.24
C GLN A 122 14.30 10.02 0.11
N ASP A 123 13.99 10.65 -1.03
CA ASP A 123 14.83 10.71 -2.21
C ASP A 123 14.50 11.94 -3.06
N ASP A 124 15.27 12.12 -4.14
CA ASP A 124 15.13 13.25 -5.06
C ASP A 124 13.77 13.28 -5.76
N LEU A 125 13.21 12.10 -6.10
CA LEU A 125 11.92 12.03 -6.77
C LEU A 125 10.81 12.58 -5.85
N GLU A 126 10.80 12.17 -4.59
CA GLU A 126 9.87 12.70 -3.60
C GLU A 126 10.09 14.20 -3.31
N ALA A 127 11.34 14.67 -3.36
CA ALA A 127 11.67 16.08 -3.16
C ALA A 127 11.07 16.98 -4.26
N THR A 128 10.85 16.44 -5.47
CA THR A 128 10.24 17.19 -6.58
C THR A 128 8.71 17.30 -6.51
N ALA A 129 8.04 16.61 -5.58
CA ALA A 129 6.59 16.70 -5.47
C ALA A 129 6.15 18.12 -5.07
N SER A 130 5.31 18.77 -5.87
CA SER A 130 4.75 20.09 -5.52
C SER A 130 3.70 19.95 -4.41
N ARG A 131 2.88 18.90 -4.48
CA ARG A 131 1.80 18.61 -3.54
C ARG A 131 2.06 17.33 -2.75
N VAL A 132 1.59 17.30 -1.49
CA VAL A 132 1.65 16.09 -0.64
C VAL A 132 0.27 15.78 -0.10
N VAL A 133 -0.18 14.56 -0.35
CA VAL A 133 -1.41 13.98 0.20
C VAL A 133 -1.04 13.01 1.30
N VAL A 134 -1.47 13.29 2.53
CA VAL A 134 -1.23 12.40 3.67
C VAL A 134 -2.51 11.65 4.01
N LEU A 135 -2.45 10.32 3.90
CA LEU A 135 -3.51 9.41 4.26
C LEU A 135 -3.37 9.06 5.74
N VAL A 136 -4.40 9.34 6.53
CA VAL A 136 -4.41 9.11 7.98
C VAL A 136 -5.64 8.34 8.42
N PRO A 137 -5.59 7.65 9.58
CA PRO A 137 -6.81 7.22 10.25
C PRO A 137 -7.74 8.41 10.52
N GLU A 138 -9.05 8.18 10.45
CA GLU A 138 -10.09 9.14 10.83
C GLU A 138 -9.85 9.75 12.22
N GLY A 139 -10.13 11.05 12.37
CA GLY A 139 -9.95 11.78 13.63
C GLY A 139 -8.53 12.34 13.86
N ALA A 140 -7.63 12.23 12.89
CA ALA A 140 -6.32 12.88 12.95
C ALA A 140 -6.42 14.40 12.72
N LYS A 141 -5.70 15.19 13.54
CA LYS A 141 -5.67 16.66 13.40
C LYS A 141 -5.03 17.10 12.08
N ARG A 142 -5.65 18.11 11.44
CA ARG A 142 -5.23 18.68 10.15
C ARG A 142 -4.20 19.81 10.31
N SER A 143 -3.36 20.00 9.31
CA SER A 143 -2.38 21.10 9.20
C SER A 143 -2.31 21.61 7.75
N ARG A 144 -1.30 22.43 7.38
CA ARG A 144 -1.16 23.08 6.05
C ARG A 144 -0.97 22.14 4.85
N ILE A 145 -0.99 20.82 5.04
CA ILE A 145 -0.86 19.84 3.95
C ILE A 145 -2.21 19.21 3.65
N GLU A 146 -2.39 18.65 2.46
CA GLU A 146 -3.63 17.94 2.12
C GLU A 146 -3.69 16.65 2.93
N VAL A 147 -4.65 16.59 3.86
CA VAL A 147 -4.87 15.42 4.72
C VAL A 147 -6.17 14.77 4.29
N LYS A 148 -6.09 13.52 3.84
CA LYS A 148 -7.26 12.69 3.55
C LYS A 148 -7.43 11.69 4.68
N GLU A 149 -8.49 11.89 5.44
CA GLU A 149 -8.89 10.96 6.48
C GLU A 149 -9.47 9.70 5.83
N VAL A 150 -8.99 8.56 6.29
CA VAL A 150 -9.44 7.25 5.85
C VAL A 150 -9.94 6.49 7.06
N ARG A 151 -11.17 6.01 6.96
CA ARG A 151 -11.73 5.13 7.97
C ARG A 151 -10.95 3.84 8.01
N ILE A 152 -10.27 3.61 9.13
CA ILE A 152 -9.55 2.35 9.35
C ILE A 152 -10.45 1.44 10.18
N GLY A 153 -11.15 0.55 9.48
CA GLY A 153 -12.09 -0.41 10.05
C GLY A 153 -13.53 -0.12 9.64
N SER A 154 -14.06 -0.97 8.76
CA SER A 154 -15.49 -1.22 8.45
C SER A 154 -15.55 -2.43 7.50
N GLY A 155 -15.00 -3.56 7.94
CA GLY A 155 -15.05 -4.83 7.21
C GLY A 155 -15.68 -5.88 8.10
#